data_AF-A0A4R6RUZ9-F1
#
_entry.id   AF-A0A4R6RUZ9-F1
#
_cell.length_a   1.000
_cell.length_b   1.000
_cell.length_c   1.000
_cell.angle_alpha   90.00
_cell.angle_beta   90.00
_cell.angle_gamma   90.00
#
_symmetry.space_group_name_H-M   'P 1'
#
loop_
_entity.id
_entity.type
_entity.pdbx_description
1 polymer ?
#
loop_
_entity_poly.entity_id
_entity_poly.type
_entity_poly.pdbx_seq_one_letter_code
_entity_poly.pdbx_strand_id
1 'polypeptide(L)'
;MLDQLESRLGGLVLSVAPPDWRRVELRATMVNLMADMRIVAVLPDDSTVPLDLPPGLLMTLDELRQVQWEPNTGTWLALRMMIDPPGAYLVSYNFELTPDWDPVITAEEYAEDLNPYPRKPEHVPSWWSGGEPEYGDREQILNRIASSLRFDLPPGSVGVHLSATPGTRPTATVRTVNDTEHPWTPPPFLDELLRHHRAAGKPWHAATIDYSHSGHLRTDFVSKA
;
A
#
# COMPACT_ATOMS: atom_id res chain seq x y z
N MET A 1 13.16 17.01 9.08
CA MET A 1 12.04 17.65 8.36
C MET A 1 10.96 16.62 8.06
N LEU A 2 11.28 15.50 7.40
CA LEU A 2 10.34 14.39 7.19
C LEU A 2 9.63 13.93 8.47
N ASP A 3 10.38 13.52 9.50
CA ASP A 3 9.81 13.02 10.77
C ASP A 3 8.86 14.02 11.44
N GLN A 4 9.11 15.34 11.26
CA GLN A 4 8.25 16.39 11.79
C GLN A 4 6.93 16.47 11.02
N LEU A 5 6.96 16.28 9.70
CA LEU A 5 5.75 16.24 8.88
C LEU A 5 4.94 14.96 9.11
N GLU A 6 5.60 13.81 9.24
CA GLU A 6 4.93 12.55 9.60
C GLU A 6 4.28 12.64 10.98
N SER A 7 4.98 13.21 11.97
CA SER A 7 4.44 13.44 13.30
C SER A 7 3.25 14.42 13.29
N ARG A 8 3.34 15.51 12.52
CA ARG A 8 2.23 16.45 12.30
C ARG A 8 1.03 15.76 11.66
N LEU A 9 1.27 14.94 10.63
CA LEU A 9 0.24 14.17 9.94
C LEU A 9 -0.46 13.20 10.91
N GLY A 10 0.31 12.49 11.74
CA GLY A 10 -0.23 11.61 12.78
C GLY A 10 -1.09 12.37 13.80
N GLY A 11 -0.65 13.56 14.23
CA GLY A 11 -1.42 14.42 15.12
C GLY A 11 -2.76 14.88 14.51
N LEU A 12 -2.77 15.23 13.22
CA LEU A 12 -4.01 15.57 12.50
C LEU A 12 -4.95 14.36 12.42
N VAL A 13 -4.45 13.20 12.01
CA VAL A 13 -5.24 11.96 11.92
C VAL A 13 -5.84 11.56 13.27
N LEU A 14 -5.08 11.69 14.36
CA LEU A 14 -5.58 11.41 15.71
C LEU A 14 -6.58 12.44 16.24
N SER A 15 -6.58 13.67 15.72
CA SER A 15 -7.51 14.72 16.17
C SER A 15 -8.99 14.41 15.90
N VAL A 16 -9.26 13.48 14.98
CA VAL A 16 -10.60 13.01 14.61
C VAL A 16 -10.91 11.60 15.11
N ALA A 17 -10.00 10.97 15.85
CA ALA A 17 -10.18 9.60 16.34
C ALA A 17 -11.32 9.52 17.38
N PRO A 18 -12.24 8.54 17.27
CA PRO A 18 -13.29 8.33 18.26
C PRO A 18 -12.70 7.73 19.54
N PRO A 19 -13.40 7.74 20.68
CA PRO A 19 -12.99 6.98 21.87
C PRO A 19 -12.81 5.48 21.58
N ASP A 20 -12.02 4.81 22.40
CA ASP A 20 -11.82 3.35 22.38
C ASP A 20 -11.31 2.74 21.05
N TRP A 21 -10.80 3.58 20.15
CA TRP A 21 -10.16 3.14 18.92
C TRP A 21 -8.96 2.21 19.18
N ARG A 22 -8.75 1.27 18.25
CA ARG A 22 -7.67 0.26 18.31
C ARG A 22 -6.59 0.50 17.27
N ARG A 23 -6.96 1.05 16.14
CA ARG A 23 -6.06 1.59 15.12
C ARG A 23 -6.76 2.70 14.35
N VAL A 24 -6.04 3.74 13.96
CA VAL A 24 -6.50 4.69 12.95
C VAL A 24 -5.60 4.56 11.73
N GLU A 25 -6.20 4.48 10.54
CA GLU A 25 -5.46 4.38 9.29
C GLU A 25 -5.82 5.52 8.36
N LEU A 26 -4.79 6.18 7.83
CA LEU A 26 -4.89 7.09 6.70
C LEU A 26 -4.37 6.38 5.44
N ARG A 27 -5.15 6.43 4.37
CA ARG A 27 -4.70 6.16 3.01
C ARG A 27 -4.84 7.42 2.20
N ALA A 28 -3.79 7.76 1.46
CA ALA A 28 -3.78 8.87 0.52
C ALA A 28 -3.13 8.42 -0.78
N THR A 29 -3.79 8.68 -1.90
CA THR A 29 -3.24 8.53 -3.25
C THR A 29 -3.22 9.90 -3.90
N MET A 30 -2.10 10.31 -4.50
CA MET A 30 -1.94 11.66 -5.04
C MET A 30 -1.12 11.68 -6.33
N VAL A 31 -1.58 12.46 -7.30
CA VAL A 31 -0.81 12.90 -8.48
C VAL A 31 -1.22 14.32 -8.82
N ASN A 32 -0.25 15.21 -9.04
CA ASN A 32 -0.46 16.63 -9.32
C ASN A 32 -1.53 17.26 -8.41
N LEU A 33 -2.69 17.63 -8.98
CA LEU A 33 -3.82 18.25 -8.29
C LEU A 33 -4.88 17.25 -7.80
N MET A 34 -4.74 15.97 -8.16
CA MET A 34 -5.66 14.90 -7.80
C MET A 34 -5.24 14.25 -6.49
N ALA A 35 -6.22 14.00 -5.63
CA ALA A 35 -6.04 13.28 -4.38
C ALA A 35 -7.28 12.45 -4.04
N ASP A 36 -7.06 11.19 -3.68
CA ASP A 36 -8.03 10.36 -2.96
C ASP A 36 -7.50 10.13 -1.54
N MET A 37 -8.30 10.48 -0.53
CA MET A 37 -7.91 10.40 0.87
C MET A 37 -9.03 9.77 1.68
N ARG A 38 -8.69 8.79 2.52
CA ARG A 38 -9.62 8.15 3.43
C ARG A 38 -8.96 7.92 4.79
N ILE A 39 -9.68 8.28 5.85
CA ILE A 39 -9.32 7.93 7.23
C ILE A 39 -10.36 6.98 7.78
N VAL A 40 -9.91 5.91 8.42
CA VAL A 40 -10.78 4.95 9.11
C VAL A 40 -10.25 4.66 10.50
N ALA A 41 -11.15 4.57 11.49
CA ALA A 41 -10.83 3.99 12.80
C ALA A 41 -11.32 2.54 12.86
N VAL A 42 -10.51 1.68 13.45
CA VAL A 42 -10.83 0.29 13.79
C VAL A 42 -11.24 0.26 15.27
N LEU A 43 -12.40 -0.31 15.55
CA LEU A 43 -12.97 -0.41 16.89
C LEU A 43 -12.66 -1.76 17.55
N PRO A 44 -12.98 -1.96 18.85
CA PRO A 44 -12.69 -3.21 19.56
C PRO A 44 -13.38 -4.47 19.01
N ASP A 45 -14.40 -4.32 18.16
CA ASP A 45 -15.15 -5.40 17.52
C ASP A 45 -14.73 -5.63 16.05
N ASP A 46 -13.57 -5.09 15.64
CA ASP A 46 -13.06 -5.05 14.26
C ASP A 46 -13.92 -4.27 13.26
N SER A 47 -15.01 -3.63 13.71
CA SER A 47 -15.74 -2.72 12.83
C SER A 47 -14.87 -1.52 12.48
N THR A 48 -15.13 -0.97 11.28
CA THR A 48 -14.45 0.22 10.80
C THR A 48 -15.44 1.36 10.68
N VAL A 49 -15.02 2.55 11.12
CA VAL A 49 -15.80 3.77 10.96
C VAL A 49 -15.00 4.77 10.12
N PRO A 50 -15.56 5.31 9.03
CA PRO A 50 -14.92 6.39 8.29
C PRO A 50 -14.88 7.65 9.15
N LEU A 51 -13.77 8.38 9.08
CA LEU A 51 -13.57 9.63 9.80
C LEU A 51 -13.51 10.80 8.82
N ASP A 52 -13.87 11.99 9.31
CA ASP A 52 -13.73 13.23 8.56
C ASP A 52 -12.26 13.55 8.29
N LEU A 53 -11.98 14.20 7.16
CA LEU A 53 -10.65 14.67 6.84
C LEU A 53 -10.37 15.98 7.62
N PRO A 54 -9.39 16.00 8.55
CA PRO A 54 -9.13 17.17 9.37
C PRO A 54 -8.56 18.33 8.52
N PRO A 55 -8.83 19.59 8.92
CA PRO A 55 -8.22 20.76 8.29
C PRO A 55 -6.68 20.66 8.26
N GLY A 56 -6.09 20.95 7.10
CA GLY A 56 -4.63 20.92 6.92
C GLY A 56 -4.05 19.54 6.58
N LEU A 57 -4.88 18.48 6.49
CA LEU A 57 -4.44 17.15 6.04
C LEU A 57 -3.79 17.22 4.66
N LEU A 58 -4.52 17.74 3.66
CA LEU A 58 -4.06 17.84 2.28
C LEU A 58 -2.76 18.66 2.18
N MET A 59 -2.71 19.82 2.84
CA MET A 59 -1.51 20.66 2.87
C MET A 59 -0.30 19.92 3.45
N THR A 60 -0.49 19.13 4.51
CA THR A 60 0.60 18.35 5.11
C THR A 60 1.06 17.23 4.19
N LEU A 61 0.14 16.60 3.44
CA LEU A 61 0.48 15.62 2.42
C LEU A 61 1.22 16.25 1.23
N ASP A 62 0.83 17.45 0.78
CA ASP A 62 1.57 18.20 -0.25
C ASP A 62 2.98 18.56 0.19
N GLU A 63 3.14 19.05 1.43
CA GLU A 63 4.46 19.30 2.03
C GLU A 63 5.29 18.00 2.07
N LEU A 64 4.67 16.85 2.41
CA LEU A 64 5.33 15.54 2.38
C LEU A 64 5.75 15.14 0.96
N ARG A 65 4.95 15.39 -0.08
CA ARG A 65 5.34 15.13 -1.48
C ARG A 65 6.58 15.92 -1.86
N GLN A 66 6.65 17.19 -1.46
CA GLN A 66 7.80 18.05 -1.74
C GLN A 66 9.07 17.60 -1.01
N VAL A 67 8.95 17.22 0.26
CA VAL A 67 10.09 16.78 1.08
C VAL A 67 10.61 15.40 0.66
N GLN A 68 9.72 14.51 0.24
CA GLN A 68 10.06 13.16 -0.25
C GLN A 68 10.38 13.12 -1.75
N TRP A 69 10.31 14.26 -2.44
CA TRP A 69 10.73 14.32 -3.82
C TRP A 69 12.25 14.15 -3.91
N GLU A 70 12.67 13.16 -4.67
CA GLU A 70 14.06 12.94 -5.00
C GLU A 70 14.31 13.21 -6.49
N PRO A 71 15.43 13.90 -6.83
CA PRO A 71 15.82 14.04 -8.21
C PRO A 71 15.91 12.67 -8.87
N ASN A 72 15.21 12.49 -10.00
CA ASN A 72 15.17 11.32 -10.87
C ASN A 72 14.13 10.23 -10.55
N THR A 73 13.77 10.00 -9.29
CA THR A 73 12.78 8.97 -8.90
C THR A 73 11.39 9.57 -8.68
N GLY A 74 11.30 10.89 -8.54
CA GLY A 74 10.05 11.61 -8.34
C GLY A 74 9.63 11.59 -6.87
N THR A 75 8.33 11.71 -6.62
CA THR A 75 7.74 11.57 -5.28
C THR A 75 6.78 10.37 -5.23
N TRP A 76 6.28 10.06 -4.05
CA TRP A 76 5.37 8.94 -3.82
C TRP A 76 4.03 9.13 -4.53
N LEU A 77 3.33 8.03 -4.82
CA LEU A 77 2.01 7.97 -5.46
C LEU A 77 0.91 7.62 -4.45
N ALA A 78 1.26 6.81 -3.44
CA ALA A 78 0.37 6.55 -2.32
C ALA A 78 1.12 6.51 -0.98
N LEU A 79 0.40 6.85 0.07
CA LEU A 79 0.82 6.82 1.46
C LEU A 79 -0.20 6.00 2.26
N ARG A 80 0.31 5.12 3.12
CA ARG A 80 -0.47 4.47 4.18
C ARG A 80 0.18 4.79 5.52
N MET A 81 -0.59 5.42 6.41
CA MET A 81 -0.19 5.63 7.80
C MET A 81 -1.11 4.80 8.70
N MET A 82 -0.52 4.02 9.59
CA MET A 82 -1.23 3.28 10.63
C MET A 82 -0.78 3.81 11.98
N ILE A 83 -1.73 4.11 12.86
CA ILE A 83 -1.47 4.61 14.20
C ILE A 83 -2.14 3.66 15.19
N ASP A 84 -1.39 3.20 16.19
CA ASP A 84 -1.84 2.36 17.29
C ASP A 84 -1.77 3.14 18.62
N PRO A 85 -2.64 2.87 19.60
CA PRO A 85 -2.57 3.52 20.91
C PRO A 85 -1.21 3.23 21.59
N PRO A 86 -0.61 4.20 22.32
CA PRO A 86 -1.12 5.55 22.59
C PRO A 86 -0.72 6.61 21.54
N GLY A 87 -0.27 6.21 20.35
CA GLY A 87 0.16 7.13 19.28
C GLY A 87 1.39 6.66 18.50
N ALA A 88 1.81 5.40 18.67
CA ALA A 88 2.87 4.81 17.85
C ALA A 88 2.36 4.70 16.41
N TYR A 89 3.15 5.15 15.45
CA TYR A 89 2.75 5.14 14.05
C TYR A 89 3.76 4.45 13.15
N LEU A 90 3.26 3.95 12.02
CA LEU A 90 4.05 3.47 10.90
C LEU A 90 3.56 4.17 9.64
N VAL A 91 4.48 4.79 8.90
CA VAL A 91 4.22 5.39 7.58
C VAL A 91 4.85 4.53 6.50
N SER A 92 4.15 4.38 5.39
CA SER A 92 4.60 3.62 4.24
C SER A 92 4.29 4.40 2.97
N TYR A 93 5.24 4.40 2.05
CA TYR A 93 5.17 5.11 0.79
C TYR A 93 5.23 4.12 -0.38
N ASN A 94 4.43 4.37 -1.41
CA ASN A 94 4.44 3.65 -2.66
C ASN A 94 4.88 4.61 -3.77
N PHE A 95 5.97 4.31 -4.47
CA PHE A 95 6.49 5.14 -5.56
C PHE A 95 6.23 4.56 -6.95
N GLU A 96 5.80 3.31 -7.04
CA GLU A 96 5.88 2.51 -8.27
C GLU A 96 4.65 1.66 -8.57
N LEU A 97 4.01 1.07 -7.55
CA LEU A 97 2.83 0.26 -7.77
C LEU A 97 1.70 1.17 -8.21
N THR A 98 0.89 0.68 -9.15
CA THR A 98 -0.35 1.36 -9.53
C THR A 98 -1.23 1.46 -8.28
N PRO A 99 -1.51 2.68 -7.78
CA PRO A 99 -2.39 2.82 -6.64
C PRO A 99 -3.85 2.61 -7.08
N ASP A 100 -4.67 2.17 -6.14
CA ASP A 100 -6.12 2.08 -6.36
C ASP A 100 -6.72 3.50 -6.31
N TRP A 101 -7.37 3.90 -7.39
CA TRP A 101 -7.99 5.21 -7.55
C TRP A 101 -9.49 5.05 -7.72
N ASP A 102 -10.26 5.88 -7.01
CA ASP A 102 -11.70 6.01 -7.20
C ASP A 102 -12.09 7.51 -7.20
N PRO A 103 -12.45 8.11 -8.35
CA PRO A 103 -12.51 7.52 -9.69
C PRO A 103 -11.12 7.27 -10.29
N VAL A 104 -11.07 6.36 -11.28
CA VAL A 104 -9.84 6.06 -12.04
C VAL A 104 -9.32 7.32 -12.73
N ILE A 105 -8.02 7.58 -12.58
CA ILE A 105 -7.32 8.68 -13.24
C ILE A 105 -6.73 8.26 -14.59
N THR A 106 -6.57 9.25 -15.46
CA THR A 106 -6.08 9.14 -16.83
C THR A 106 -4.55 9.14 -16.91
N ALA A 107 -4.02 8.67 -18.04
CA ALA A 107 -2.59 8.75 -18.35
C ALA A 107 -2.08 10.21 -18.40
N GLU A 108 -2.93 11.16 -18.78
CA GLU A 108 -2.60 12.59 -18.82
C GLU A 108 -2.40 13.15 -17.42
N GLU A 109 -3.27 12.81 -16.45
CA GLU A 109 -3.13 13.24 -15.05
C GLU A 109 -1.85 12.68 -14.40
N TYR A 110 -1.44 11.45 -14.73
CA TYR A 110 -0.12 10.94 -14.34
C TYR A 110 1.02 11.74 -14.99
N ALA A 111 0.93 12.03 -16.28
CA ALA A 111 1.95 12.79 -16.99
C ALA A 111 2.11 14.22 -16.45
N GLU A 112 1.02 14.86 -16.01
CA GLU A 112 1.05 16.18 -15.38
C GLU A 112 1.85 16.19 -14.07
N ASP A 113 1.91 15.08 -13.32
CA ASP A 113 2.69 14.96 -12.08
C ASP A 113 4.20 15.10 -12.32
N LEU A 114 4.68 14.83 -13.55
CA LEU A 114 6.08 15.00 -13.93
C LEU A 114 6.53 16.46 -13.99
N ASN A 115 5.60 17.43 -14.05
CA ASN A 115 5.94 18.85 -14.08
C ASN A 115 6.47 19.33 -12.71
N PRO A 116 5.73 19.20 -11.60
CA PRO A 116 6.25 19.52 -10.27
C PRO A 116 7.25 18.47 -9.75
N TYR A 117 7.13 17.20 -10.17
CA TYR A 117 7.96 16.10 -9.66
C TYR A 117 8.61 15.29 -10.80
N PRO A 118 9.62 15.85 -11.50
CA PRO A 118 10.25 15.16 -12.63
C PRO A 118 10.86 13.81 -12.22
N ARG A 119 10.61 12.81 -13.06
CA ARG A 119 11.25 11.50 -13.04
C ARG A 119 12.17 11.36 -14.24
N LYS A 120 13.27 10.61 -14.12
CA LYS A 120 14.02 10.19 -15.32
C LYS A 120 13.15 9.27 -16.17
N PRO A 121 13.32 9.24 -17.51
CA PRO A 121 12.55 8.35 -18.38
C PRO A 121 12.56 6.89 -17.94
N GLU A 122 13.71 6.39 -17.43
CA GLU A 122 13.87 5.03 -16.90
C GLU A 122 13.12 4.76 -15.58
N HIS A 123 12.67 5.79 -14.88
CA HIS A 123 11.91 5.72 -13.62
C HIS A 123 10.45 6.17 -13.77
N VAL A 124 10.01 6.50 -14.99
CA VAL A 124 8.59 6.67 -15.30
C VAL A 124 8.01 5.29 -15.55
N PRO A 125 7.11 4.79 -14.70
CA PRO A 125 6.51 3.48 -14.93
C PRO A 125 5.76 3.43 -16.27
N SER A 126 5.97 2.37 -17.04
CA SER A 126 5.34 2.11 -18.34
C SER A 126 3.80 2.22 -18.32
N TRP A 127 3.19 1.86 -17.18
CA TRP A 127 1.75 1.92 -16.98
C TRP A 127 1.19 3.36 -16.94
N TRP A 128 2.02 4.40 -16.75
CA TRP A 128 1.59 5.80 -16.83
C TRP A 128 1.06 6.16 -18.20
N SER A 129 1.57 5.53 -19.26
CA SER A 129 1.14 5.71 -20.65
C SER A 129 0.23 4.56 -21.15
N GLY A 130 -0.33 3.74 -20.25
CA GLY A 130 -1.19 2.61 -20.59
C GLY A 130 -0.44 1.33 -21.02
N GLY A 131 0.88 1.25 -20.77
CA GLY A 131 1.64 0.00 -20.93
C GLY A 131 1.44 -0.98 -19.77
N GLU A 132 1.95 -2.20 -19.91
CA GLU A 132 1.98 -3.16 -18.80
C GLU A 132 3.10 -2.81 -17.79
N PRO A 133 2.90 -3.01 -16.48
CA PRO A 133 3.94 -2.80 -15.48
C PRO A 133 5.20 -3.64 -15.74
N GLU A 134 6.37 -3.06 -15.48
CA GLU A 134 7.62 -3.81 -15.47
C GLU A 134 7.78 -4.56 -14.13
N TYR A 135 7.65 -5.88 -14.18
CA TYR A 135 7.68 -6.72 -12.98
C TYR A 135 9.09 -7.00 -12.46
N GLY A 136 10.09 -7.03 -13.36
CA GLY A 136 11.49 -7.29 -13.01
C GLY A 136 11.81 -8.77 -12.82
N ASP A 137 12.92 -9.05 -12.13
CA ASP A 137 13.30 -10.41 -11.75
C ASP A 137 12.47 -10.94 -10.56
N ARG A 138 12.75 -12.19 -10.16
CA ARG A 138 12.00 -12.87 -9.10
C ARG A 138 12.06 -12.14 -7.75
N GLU A 139 13.19 -11.52 -7.40
CA GLU A 139 13.35 -10.79 -6.14
C GLU A 139 12.57 -9.47 -6.17
N GLN A 140 12.65 -8.75 -7.30
CA GLN A 140 11.85 -7.54 -7.52
C GLN A 140 10.35 -7.84 -7.44
N ILE A 141 9.89 -8.96 -8.00
CA ILE A 141 8.48 -9.37 -7.89
C ILE A 141 8.09 -9.69 -6.44
N LEU A 142 8.97 -10.31 -5.64
CA LEU A 142 8.69 -10.53 -4.21
C LEU A 142 8.56 -9.21 -3.44
N ASN A 143 9.40 -8.22 -3.75
CA ASN A 143 9.29 -6.89 -3.18
C ASN A 143 7.96 -6.22 -3.59
N ARG A 144 7.52 -6.38 -4.85
CA ARG A 144 6.21 -5.91 -5.31
C ARG A 144 5.05 -6.62 -4.60
N ILE A 145 5.16 -7.92 -4.31
CA ILE A 145 4.18 -8.68 -3.52
C ILE A 145 4.09 -8.10 -2.10
N ALA A 146 5.23 -7.89 -1.43
CA ALA A 146 5.24 -7.29 -0.09
C ALA A 146 4.62 -5.89 -0.09
N SER A 147 4.94 -5.07 -1.10
CA SER A 147 4.38 -3.73 -1.26
C SER A 147 2.87 -3.77 -1.55
N SER A 148 2.38 -4.67 -2.41
CA SER A 148 0.92 -4.85 -2.62
C SER A 148 0.24 -5.23 -1.31
N LEU A 149 0.74 -6.23 -0.57
CA LEU A 149 0.20 -6.61 0.74
C LEU A 149 0.20 -5.43 1.73
N ARG A 150 1.28 -4.63 1.76
CA ARG A 150 1.38 -3.44 2.61
C ARG A 150 0.27 -2.42 2.36
N PHE A 151 -0.14 -2.22 1.12
CA PHE A 151 -1.15 -1.22 0.76
C PHE A 151 -2.58 -1.78 0.71
N ASP A 152 -2.72 -3.05 0.33
CA ASP A 152 -4.02 -3.65 0.03
C ASP A 152 -4.67 -4.34 1.23
N LEU A 153 -3.90 -4.70 2.26
CA LEU A 153 -4.46 -5.37 3.43
C LEU A 153 -5.57 -4.54 4.08
N PRO A 154 -6.70 -5.15 4.49
CA PRO A 154 -7.82 -4.43 5.10
C PRO A 154 -7.39 -3.57 6.31
N PRO A 155 -8.13 -2.50 6.63
CA PRO A 155 -7.89 -1.74 7.85
C PRO A 155 -7.93 -2.63 9.09
N GLY A 156 -7.04 -2.38 10.04
CA GLY A 156 -6.91 -3.18 11.27
C GLY A 156 -6.10 -4.45 11.11
N SER A 157 -5.64 -4.79 9.91
CA SER A 157 -4.81 -5.99 9.69
C SER A 157 -3.42 -5.82 10.32
N VAL A 158 -2.96 -6.82 11.08
CA VAL A 158 -1.58 -6.95 11.54
C VAL A 158 -0.77 -7.96 10.72
N GLY A 159 -1.44 -8.81 9.96
CA GLY A 159 -0.76 -9.71 9.05
C GLY A 159 -1.72 -10.54 8.23
N VAL A 160 -1.14 -11.33 7.33
CA VAL A 160 -1.88 -12.22 6.45
C VAL A 160 -1.11 -13.51 6.26
N HIS A 161 -1.85 -14.61 6.25
CA HIS A 161 -1.41 -15.89 5.74
C HIS A 161 -2.10 -16.14 4.39
N LEU A 162 -1.31 -16.23 3.33
CA LEU A 162 -1.79 -16.47 1.97
C LEU A 162 -1.31 -17.83 1.47
N SER A 163 -2.19 -18.55 0.79
CA SER A 163 -1.91 -19.79 0.08
C SER A 163 -2.30 -19.65 -1.38
N ALA A 164 -1.41 -20.05 -2.29
CA ALA A 164 -1.63 -19.99 -3.73
C ALA A 164 -1.28 -21.31 -4.42
N THR A 165 -2.17 -21.77 -5.30
CA THR A 165 -1.95 -22.90 -6.21
C THR A 165 -2.21 -22.44 -7.64
N PRO A 166 -1.30 -22.72 -8.61
CA PRO A 166 -1.49 -22.28 -9.99
C PRO A 166 -2.82 -22.79 -10.58
N GLY A 167 -3.57 -21.89 -11.22
CA GLY A 167 -4.87 -22.20 -11.81
C GLY A 167 -6.06 -22.07 -10.84
N THR A 168 -5.81 -21.70 -9.59
CA THR A 168 -6.86 -21.39 -8.61
C THR A 168 -6.68 -19.97 -8.07
N ARG A 169 -7.77 -19.35 -7.60
CA ARG A 169 -7.69 -18.07 -6.89
C ARG A 169 -6.94 -18.26 -5.56
N PRO A 170 -5.97 -17.40 -5.20
CA PRO A 170 -5.32 -17.46 -3.89
C PRO A 170 -6.33 -17.32 -2.75
N THR A 171 -6.10 -18.05 -1.66
CA THR A 171 -6.87 -17.91 -0.41
C THR A 171 -6.01 -17.19 0.62
N ALA A 172 -6.62 -16.30 1.40
CA ALA A 172 -5.90 -15.59 2.45
C ALA A 172 -6.76 -15.44 3.71
N THR A 173 -6.08 -15.47 4.86
CA THR A 173 -6.65 -15.16 6.17
C THR A 173 -5.85 -14.00 6.75
N VAL A 174 -6.53 -12.93 7.14
CA VAL A 174 -5.92 -11.79 7.82
C VAL A 174 -6.11 -11.90 9.32
N ARG A 175 -5.09 -11.54 10.08
CA ARG A 175 -5.17 -11.37 11.53
C ARG A 175 -5.27 -9.88 11.85
N THR A 176 -6.14 -9.49 12.78
CA THR A 176 -6.38 -8.07 13.11
C THR A 176 -5.66 -7.61 14.38
N VAL A 177 -5.70 -6.31 14.65
CA VAL A 177 -5.23 -5.68 15.89
C VAL A 177 -5.99 -6.15 17.14
N ASN A 178 -7.18 -6.72 16.97
CA ASN A 178 -7.97 -7.31 18.05
C ASN A 178 -7.76 -8.83 18.17
N ASP A 179 -6.75 -9.39 17.49
CA ASP A 179 -6.39 -10.81 17.49
C ASP A 179 -7.51 -11.73 16.98
N THR A 180 -8.34 -11.23 16.06
CA THR A 180 -9.31 -12.04 15.32
C THR A 180 -8.76 -12.40 13.94
N GLU A 181 -9.32 -13.46 13.34
CA GLU A 181 -8.96 -13.91 12.00
C GLU A 181 -10.17 -13.85 11.07
N HIS A 182 -9.97 -13.26 9.88
CA HIS A 182 -11.01 -13.15 8.86
C HIS A 182 -10.51 -13.63 7.51
N PRO A 183 -11.35 -14.32 6.71
CA PRO A 183 -11.01 -14.59 5.33
C PRO A 183 -10.92 -13.27 4.56
N TRP A 184 -9.88 -13.15 3.74
CA TRP A 184 -9.68 -12.01 2.85
C TRP A 184 -9.50 -12.50 1.42
N THR A 185 -10.10 -11.80 0.48
CA THR A 185 -9.91 -12.06 -0.95
C THR A 185 -8.83 -11.11 -1.46
N PRO A 186 -7.64 -11.62 -1.83
CA PRO A 186 -6.61 -10.75 -2.36
C PRO A 186 -7.02 -10.09 -3.68
N PRO A 187 -6.56 -8.85 -3.95
CA PRO A 187 -6.89 -8.15 -5.18
C PRO A 187 -6.30 -8.86 -6.40
N PRO A 188 -6.89 -8.69 -7.61
CA PRO A 188 -6.41 -9.34 -8.84
C PRO A 188 -4.93 -9.09 -9.15
N PHE A 189 -4.42 -7.91 -8.80
CA PHE A 189 -3.02 -7.55 -9.01
C PHE A 189 -2.06 -8.47 -8.24
N LEU A 190 -2.44 -8.95 -7.05
CA LEU A 190 -1.59 -9.89 -6.31
C LEU A 190 -1.49 -11.25 -7.00
N ASP A 191 -2.59 -11.74 -7.60
CA ASP A 191 -2.60 -12.97 -8.40
C ASP A 191 -1.72 -12.84 -9.65
N GLU A 192 -1.72 -11.67 -10.28
CA GLU A 192 -0.81 -11.35 -11.38
C GLU A 192 0.66 -11.40 -10.95
N LEU A 193 1.02 -10.74 -9.84
CA LEU A 193 2.38 -10.79 -9.29
C LEU A 193 2.84 -12.23 -9.01
N LEU A 194 1.96 -13.08 -8.45
CA LEU A 194 2.26 -14.49 -8.22
C LEU A 194 2.50 -15.26 -9.53
N ARG A 195 1.73 -14.97 -10.59
CA ARG A 195 1.96 -15.55 -11.92
C ARG A 195 3.31 -15.15 -12.49
N HIS A 196 3.67 -13.86 -12.45
CA HIS A 196 4.96 -13.38 -12.94
C HIS A 196 6.12 -13.97 -12.13
N HIS A 197 5.99 -14.02 -10.79
CA HIS A 197 6.99 -14.62 -9.91
C HIS A 197 7.24 -16.10 -10.27
N ARG A 198 6.18 -16.85 -10.57
CA ARG A 198 6.27 -18.25 -10.99
C ARG A 198 6.95 -18.41 -12.35
N ALA A 199 6.71 -17.49 -13.29
CA ALA A 199 7.28 -17.54 -14.64
C ALA A 199 8.76 -17.14 -14.67
N ALA A 200 9.19 -16.26 -13.75
CA ALA A 200 10.56 -15.74 -13.68
C ALA A 200 11.61 -16.73 -13.15
N GLY A 201 11.24 -17.96 -12.77
CA GLY A 201 12.18 -18.94 -12.20
C GLY A 201 11.70 -20.39 -12.29
N LYS A 202 12.23 -21.29 -11.43
CA LYS A 202 11.73 -22.68 -11.33
C LYS A 202 10.25 -22.64 -10.93
N PRO A 203 9.32 -23.13 -11.77
CA PRO A 203 7.90 -23.04 -11.46
C PRO A 203 7.55 -23.87 -10.22
N TRP A 204 6.86 -23.23 -9.28
CA TRP A 204 6.26 -23.88 -8.12
C TRP A 204 4.82 -24.35 -8.43
N HIS A 205 4.33 -25.29 -7.63
CA HIS A 205 2.95 -25.78 -7.68
C HIS A 205 2.14 -25.44 -6.43
N ALA A 206 2.79 -24.98 -5.37
CA ALA A 206 2.17 -24.39 -4.19
C ALA A 206 3.07 -23.29 -3.63
N ALA A 207 2.46 -22.23 -3.10
CA ALA A 207 3.15 -21.17 -2.40
C ALA A 207 2.40 -20.83 -1.11
N THR A 208 3.13 -20.59 -0.03
CA THR A 208 2.61 -19.93 1.18
C THR A 208 3.38 -18.64 1.41
N ILE A 209 2.66 -17.60 1.80
CA ILE A 209 3.21 -16.28 2.06
C ILE A 209 2.63 -15.77 3.37
N ASP A 210 3.50 -15.53 4.33
CA ASP A 210 3.17 -14.82 5.56
C ASP A 210 3.73 -13.40 5.46
N TYR A 211 2.88 -12.41 5.66
CA TYR A 211 3.29 -11.02 5.72
C TYR A 211 2.76 -10.37 6.99
N SER A 212 3.58 -9.55 7.63
CA SER A 212 3.19 -8.74 8.78
C SER A 212 3.21 -7.26 8.44
N HIS A 213 2.35 -6.47 9.08
CA HIS A 213 2.26 -5.03 8.83
C HIS A 213 3.57 -4.27 9.10
N SER A 214 4.48 -4.84 9.90
CA SER A 214 5.84 -4.31 10.14
C SER A 214 6.79 -4.49 8.94
N GLY A 215 6.38 -5.22 7.91
CA GLY A 215 7.14 -5.44 6.69
C GLY A 215 7.88 -6.78 6.62
N HIS A 216 7.77 -7.65 7.63
CA HIS A 216 8.38 -8.97 7.56
C HIS A 216 7.57 -9.87 6.61
N LEU A 217 8.25 -10.38 5.58
CA LEU A 217 7.75 -11.33 4.59
C LEU A 217 8.45 -12.68 4.76
N ARG A 218 7.69 -13.75 4.88
CA ARG A 218 8.17 -15.14 4.82
C ARG A 218 7.45 -15.86 3.69
N THR A 219 8.20 -16.57 2.87
CA THR A 219 7.66 -17.28 1.71
C THR A 219 8.16 -18.71 1.68
N ASP A 220 7.30 -19.65 1.32
CA ASP A 220 7.68 -21.00 0.94
C ASP A 220 7.13 -21.33 -0.45
N PHE A 221 7.97 -21.88 -1.33
CA PHE A 221 7.63 -22.18 -2.72
C PHE A 221 7.98 -23.63 -3.03
N VAL A 222 6.96 -24.47 -3.14
CA VAL A 222 7.13 -25.91 -3.40
C VAL A 222 7.26 -26.14 -4.91
N SER A 223 8.47 -26.49 -5.34
CA SER A 223 8.75 -26.89 -6.72
C SER A 223 8.58 -28.40 -6.88
N LYS A 224 8.18 -28.85 -8.07
CA LYS A 224 8.36 -30.28 -8.40
C LYS A 224 9.85 -30.61 -8.40
N ALA A 225 10.20 -31.77 -7.85
CA ALA A 225 11.56 -32.32 -7.89
C ALA A 225 12.09 -32.28 -9.33
#